data_AF-A0A443ISG9-F1
#
_entry.id   AF-A0A443ISG9-F1
#
_cell.length_a   1.000
_cell.length_b   1.000
_cell.length_c   1.000
_cell.angle_alpha   90.00
_cell.angle_beta   90.00
_cell.angle_gamma   90.00
#
_symmetry.space_group_name_H-M   'P 1'
#
loop_
_entity.id
_entity.type
_entity.pdbx_description
1 polymer ?
#
loop_
_entity_poly.entity_id
_entity_poly.type
_entity_poly.pdbx_seq_one_letter_code
_entity_poly.pdbx_strand_id
1 'polypeptide(L)' 'MSSITQFFRNVGSEMRKVSWPKRKELVGYTITVITTVVILALFFALVDLGISRSVRFILDL' A
#
# COMPACT_ATOMS: atom_id res chain seq x y z
N MET A 1 -4.55 -1.08 43.11
CA MET A 1 -4.30 -1.67 41.77
C MET A 1 -5.58 -1.76 40.90
N SER A 2 -6.58 -0.89 41.09
CA SER A 2 -7.86 -0.93 40.33
C SER A 2 -7.95 0.09 39.18
N SER A 3 -7.08 1.10 39.17
CA SER A 3 -7.09 2.21 38.20
C SER A 3 -6.70 1.78 36.78
N ILE A 4 -5.70 0.91 36.66
CA ILE A 4 -5.18 0.45 35.36
C ILE A 4 -6.22 -0.41 34.62
N THR A 5 -6.88 -1.32 35.33
CA THR A 5 -7.92 -2.19 34.75
C THR A 5 -9.13 -1.38 34.26
N GLN A 6 -9.49 -0.32 34.99
CA GLN A 6 -10.56 0.59 34.60
C GLN A 6 -10.17 1.46 33.40
N PHE A 7 -8.91 1.88 33.30
CA PHE A 7 -8.37 2.59 32.14
C PHE A 7 -8.45 1.73 30.86
N PHE A 8 -7.97 0.48 30.88
CA PHE A 8 -8.08 -0.41 29.72
C PHE A 8 -9.52 -0.69 29.31
N ARG A 9 -10.45 -0.80 30.28
CA ARG A 9 -11.87 -0.96 29.99
C ARG A 9 -12.47 0.28 29.30
N ASN A 10 -12.10 1.47 29.75
CA ASN A 10 -12.54 2.73 29.15
C ASN A 10 -11.95 2.91 27.73
N VAL A 11 -10.66 2.61 27.53
CA VAL A 11 -10.00 2.63 26.23
C VAL A 11 -10.66 1.66 25.25
N GLY A 12 -10.95 0.42 25.68
CA GLY A 12 -11.67 -0.54 24.85
C GLY A 12 -13.09 -0.08 24.47
N SER A 13 -13.77 0.65 25.35
CA SER A 13 -15.08 1.26 25.04
C SER A 13 -14.98 2.41 24.04
N GLU A 14 -13.91 3.20 24.10
CA GLU A 14 -13.66 4.32 23.18
C GLU A 14 -13.21 3.83 21.81
N MET A 15 -12.37 2.77 21.77
CA MET A 15 -11.97 2.12 20.52
C MET A 15 -13.15 1.50 19.76
N ARG A 16 -14.25 1.14 20.44
CA ARG A 16 -15.50 0.71 19.79
C ARG A 16 -16.30 1.86 19.16
N LYS A 17 -16.09 3.10 19.60
CA LYS A 17 -16.71 4.30 18.99
C LYS A 17 -15.94 4.77 17.76
N VAL A 18 -14.67 4.36 17.62
CA VAL A 18 -13.90 4.61 16.41
C VAL A 18 -14.51 3.81 15.27
N SER A 19 -14.86 4.49 14.19
CA SER A 19 -15.38 3.90 12.97
C SER A 19 -14.31 3.02 12.32
N TRP A 20 -14.25 1.75 12.72
CA TRP A 20 -13.36 0.79 12.09
C TRP A 20 -13.84 0.54 10.67
N PRO A 21 -12.95 0.64 9.67
CA PRO A 21 -13.32 0.49 8.27
C PRO A 21 -13.89 -0.91 8.02
N LYS A 22 -14.96 -0.99 7.22
CA LYS A 22 -15.55 -2.29 6.86
C LYS A 22 -14.57 -3.02 5.95
N ARG A 23 -14.47 -4.35 6.10
CA ARG A 23 -13.61 -5.22 5.25
C ARG A 23 -13.74 -4.95 3.75
N LYS A 24 -14.93 -4.56 3.28
CA LYS A 24 -15.20 -4.21 1.89
C LYS A 24 -14.47 -2.93 1.42
N GLU A 25 -14.38 -1.91 2.27
CA GLU A 25 -13.68 -0.66 1.95
C GLU A 25 -12.16 -0.88 1.90
N LEU A 26 -11.64 -1.65 2.86
CA LEU A 26 -10.22 -2.02 2.91
C LEU A 26 -9.79 -2.73 1.62
N VAL A 27 -10.59 -3.70 1.15
CA VAL A 27 -10.32 -4.41 -0.12
C VAL A 27 -10.33 -3.45 -1.30
N GLY A 28 -11.30 -2.52 -1.36
CA GLY A 28 -11.35 -1.49 -2.40
C GLY A 28 -10.07 -0.64 -2.44
N TYR A 29 -9.61 -0.16 -1.29
CA TYR A 29 -8.37 0.62 -1.20
C TYR A 29 -7.14 -0.19 -1.60
N THR A 30 -7.04 -1.44 -1.17
CA THR A 30 -5.94 -2.32 -1.56
C THR A 30 -5.92 -2.58 -3.07
N ILE A 31 -7.07 -2.80 -3.71
CA ILE A 31 -7.15 -3.00 -5.16
C ILE A 31 -6.68 -1.76 -5.92
N THR A 32 -7.10 -0.57 -5.50
CA THR A 32 -6.65 0.69 -6.11
C THR A 32 -5.14 0.82 -6.03
N VAL A 33 -4.55 0.58 -4.86
CA VAL A 33 -3.08 0.65 -4.68
C VAL A 33 -2.36 -0.38 -5.52
N ILE A 34 -2.84 -1.63 -5.57
CA ILE A 34 -2.23 -2.67 -6.42
C ILE A 34 -2.28 -2.25 -7.90
N THR A 35 -3.40 -1.70 -8.34
CA THR A 35 -3.59 -1.26 -9.73
C THR A 35 -2.58 -0.16 -10.09
N THR A 36 -2.40 0.84 -9.24
CA THR A 36 -1.43 1.92 -9.50
C THR A 36 0.00 1.41 -9.50
N VAL A 37 0.36 0.50 -8.60
CA VAL A 37 1.69 -0.12 -8.55
C VAL A 37 1.97 -0.94 -9.81
N VAL A 38 1.01 -1.73 -10.29
CA VAL A 38 1.16 -2.54 -11.52
C VAL A 38 1.41 -1.65 -12.74
N ILE A 39 0.68 -0.54 -12.86
CA ILE A 39 0.86 0.41 -13.97
C ILE A 39 2.28 1.01 -13.95
N LEU A 40 2.75 1.46 -12.77
CA LEU A 40 4.09 2.02 -12.62
C LEU A 40 5.18 0.97 -12.88
N ALA A 41 5.00 -0.26 -12.42
CA ALA A 41 5.93 -1.36 -12.65
C ALA A 41 6.06 -1.67 -14.15
N LEU A 42 4.95 -1.71 -14.88
CA LEU A 42 4.96 -1.89 -16.34
C LEU A 42 5.67 -0.73 -17.05
N PHE A 43 5.42 0.50 -16.63
CA PHE A 43 6.11 1.67 -17.18
C PHE A 43 7.63 1.57 -17.00
N PHE A 44 8.08 1.29 -15.78
CA PHE A 44 9.52 1.12 -15.52
C PHE A 44 10.12 -0.03 -16.32
N ALA A 45 9.44 -1.18 -16.39
CA ALA A 45 9.90 -2.31 -17.19
C ALA A 45 10.09 -1.93 -18.68
N LEU A 46 9.17 -1.17 -19.26
CA LEU A 46 9.29 -0.70 -20.64
C LEU A 46 10.47 0.28 -20.81
N VAL A 47 10.63 1.21 -19.88
CA VAL A 47 11.72 2.20 -19.90
C VAL A 47 13.07 1.51 -19.76
N ASP A 48 13.21 0.58 -18.82
CA ASP A 48 14.45 -0.17 -18.58
C ASP A 48 14.86 -0.98 -19.82
N LEU A 49 13.90 -1.62 -20.48
CA LEU A 49 14.15 -2.35 -21.73
C LEU A 49 14.54 -1.39 -22.87
N GLY A 50 13.87 -0.26 -23.00
CA GLY A 50 14.17 0.75 -24.00
C GLY A 50 15.57 1.34 -23.83
N ILE A 51 15.92 1.74 -22.61
CA ILE A 51 17.25 2.26 -22.27
C ILE A 51 18.31 1.18 -22.46
N SER A 52 18.11 -0.03 -21.92
CA SER A 52 19.06 -1.13 -22.06
C SER A 52 19.35 -1.47 -23.51
N ARG A 53 18.33 -1.45 -24.38
CA ARG A 53 18.51 -1.70 -25.81
C ARG A 53 19.26 -0.57 -26.50
N SER A 54 18.95 0.68 -26.16
CA SER A 54 19.59 1.88 -26.72
C SER A 54 21.07 1.96 -26.33
N VAL A 55 21.39 1.68 -25.07
CA VAL A 55 22.78 1.65 -24.57
C VAL A 55 23.59 0.55 -25.25
N ARG A 56 23.04 -0.67 -25.38
CA ARG A 56 23.71 -1.77 -26.11
C ARG A 56 23.98 -1.40 -27.57
N PHE A 57 23.02 -0.74 -28.23
CA PHE A 57 23.20 -0.31 -29.62
C PHE A 57 24.35 0.70 -29.77
N ILE A 58 24.52 1.61 -28.81
CA ILE A 58 25.65 2.57 -28.82
C ILE A 58 26.99 1.89 -28.49
N LEU A 59 26.99 0.89 -27.60
CA LEU A 59 28.21 0.18 -27.21
C LEU A 59 28.68 -0.85 -28.24
N ASP A 60 27.75 -1.42 -29.02
CA ASP A 60 28.05 -2.34 -30.14
C ASP A 60 28.38 -1.59 -31.44
N LEU A 61 28.30 -0.26 -31.46
CA LEU A 61 28.66 0.63 -32.58
C LEU A 61 30.15 1.01 -32.52
#